data_AF-A0A8T3PGH1-F1
#
_entry.id   AF-A0A8T3PGH1-F1
#
_cell.length_a   1.000
_cell.length_b   1.000
_cell.length_c   1.000
_cell.angle_alpha   90.00
_cell.angle_beta   90.00
_cell.angle_gamma   90.00
#
_symmetry.space_group_name_H-M   'P 1'
#
loop_
_entity.id
_entity.type
_entity.pdbx_description
1 polymer ?
#
loop_
_entity_poly.entity_id
_entity_poly.type
_entity_poly.pdbx_seq_one_letter_code
_entity_poly.pdbx_strand_id
1 'polypeptide(L)' 'MNVSDPIADMLTRIRNASQARHTDVKIPASRTKRAIAQILKDE' A
#
# COMPACT_ATOMS: atom_id res chain seq x y z
N MET A 1 -6.71 9.55 -14.42
CA MET A 1 -6.03 8.24 -14.44
C MET A 1 -6.92 7.27 -13.65
N ASN A 2 -7.60 6.35 -14.33
CA ASN A 2 -8.54 5.43 -13.69
C ASN A 2 -7.73 4.29 -13.04
N VAL A 3 -7.67 4.23 -11.71
CA VAL A 3 -7.01 3.12 -11.01
C VAL A 3 -7.90 1.89 -11.19
N SER A 4 -7.52 1.03 -12.14
CA SER A 4 -8.25 -0.21 -12.41
C SER A 4 -8.04 -1.25 -11.32
N ASP A 5 -6.90 -1.19 -10.61
CA ASP A 5 -6.57 -2.10 -9.51
C ASP A 5 -6.07 -1.31 -8.28
N PRO A 6 -6.95 -1.05 -7.30
CA PRO A 6 -6.61 -0.36 -6.07
C PRO A 6 -5.62 -1.11 -5.17
N ILE A 7 -5.48 -2.44 -5.30
CA ILE A 7 -4.55 -3.25 -4.51
C ILE A 7 -3.16 -3.19 -5.13
N ALA A 8 -3.05 -3.37 -6.45
CA ALA A 8 -1.78 -3.22 -7.15
C ALA A 8 -1.20 -1.81 -6.99
N ASP A 9 -2.05 -0.76 -7.01
CA ASP A 9 -1.64 0.62 -6.73
C ASP A 9 -1.11 0.76 -5.29
N MET A 10 -1.78 0.18 -4.29
CA MET A 10 -1.31 0.19 -2.89
C MET A 10 0.08 -0.43 -2.75
N LEU A 11 0.27 -1.65 -3.27
CA LEU A 11 1.55 -2.36 -3.15
C LEU A 11 2.67 -1.63 -3.90
N THR A 12 2.36 -1.06 -5.07
CA THR A 12 3.31 -0.26 -5.84
C THR A 12 3.78 0.98 -5.06
N ARG A 13 2.85 1.70 -4.39
CA ARG A 13 3.21 2.85 -3.56
C ARG A 13 4.11 2.47 -2.38
N ILE A 14 3.82 1.36 -1.70
CA ILE A 14 4.63 0.86 -0.58
C ILE A 14 6.05 0.53 -1.06
N ARG A 15 6.17 -0.22 -2.17
CA ARG A 15 7.47 -0.57 -2.76
C ARG A 15 8.30 0.66 -3.10
N ASN A 16 7.70 1.62 -3.81
CA ASN A 16 8.41 2.81 -4.26
C ASN A 16 8.88 3.68 -3.09
N ALA A 17 8.06 3.80 -2.04
CA ALA A 17 8.42 4.52 -0.83
C ALA A 17 9.54 3.83 -0.04
N SER A 18 9.51 2.50 0.05
CA SER A 18 10.60 1.71 0.63
C SER A 18 11.91 1.93 -0.13
N GLN A 19 11.88 1.89 -1.47
CA GLN A 19 13.05 2.17 -2.31
C GLN A 19 13.56 3.62 -2.13
N ALA A 20 12.65 4.58 -1.99
CA ALA A 20 12.97 5.98 -1.72
C ALA A 20 13.35 6.26 -0.26
N ARG A 21 13.35 5.24 0.62
CA ARG A 21 13.63 5.33 2.06
C ARG A 21 12.69 6.29 2.81
N HIS A 22 11.45 6.41 2.37
CA HIS A 22 10.41 7.12 3.11
C HIS A 22 9.96 6.28 4.31
N THR A 23 9.76 6.92 5.46
CA THR A 23 9.28 6.25 6.68
C THR A 23 7.80 5.88 6.61
N ASP A 24 7.01 6.64 5.83
CA ASP A 24 5.56 6.53 5.79
C ASP A 24 4.99 6.79 4.39
N VAL A 25 3.81 6.20 4.11
CA VAL A 25 3.06 6.38 2.85
C VAL A 25 1.58 6.59 3.12
N LYS A 26 0.99 7.58 2.45
CA LYS A 26 -0.46 7.82 2.48
C LYS A 26 -1.15 7.02 1.38
N ILE A 27 -2.13 6.20 1.76
CA ILE A 27 -2.90 5.34 0.85
C ILE A 27 -4.40 5.49 1.19
N PRO A 28 -5.31 5.62 0.20
CA PRO A 28 -6.75 5.65 0.46
C PRO A 28 -7.21 4.38 1.18
N ALA A 29 -7.89 4.56 2.31
CA ALA A 29 -8.30 3.47 3.17
C ALA A 29 -9.41 2.60 2.54
N SER A 30 -9.28 1.29 2.70
CA SER A 30 -10.37 0.34 2.48
C SER A 30 -10.23 -0.84 3.45
N ARG A 31 -11.32 -1.56 3.73
CA ARG A 31 -11.28 -2.73 4.63
C ARG A 31 -10.26 -3.77 4.16
N THR A 32 -10.26 -4.07 2.86
CA THR A 32 -9.33 -5.03 2.25
C THR A 32 -7.87 -4.57 2.35
N LYS A 33 -7.57 -3.30 2.02
CA LYS A 33 -6.21 -2.75 2.11
C LYS A 33 -5.68 -2.78 3.54
N ARG A 34 -6.54 -2.51 4.52
CA ARG A 34 -6.18 -2.58 5.94
C ARG A 34 -5.85 -4.01 6.38
N ALA A 35 -6.63 -5.00 5.96
CA ALA A 35 -6.35 -6.41 6.26
C ALA A 35 -5.02 -6.86 5.65
N ILE A 36 -4.75 -6.49 4.38
CA ILE A 36 -3.47 -6.78 3.72
C ILE A 36 -2.31 -6.13 4.47
N ALA A 37 -2.42 -4.85 4.84
CA ALA A 37 -1.38 -4.14 5.59
C ALA A 37 -1.14 -4.75 6.98
N GLN A 38 -2.19 -5.28 7.62
CA GLN A 38 -2.07 -5.97 8.91
C GLN A 38 -1.30 -7.27 8.75
N ILE A 39 -1.66 -8.12 7.77
CA ILE A 39 -0.92 -9.35 7.48
C ILE A 39 0.55 -9.06 7.21
N LEU A 40 0.86 -8.08 6.35
CA LEU A 40 2.24 -7.70 6.04
C LEU A 40 3.02 -7.14 7.24
N LYS A 41 2.35 -6.67 8.29
CA LYS A 41 2.97 -6.19 9.53
C LYS A 41 3.23 -7.34 10.51
N ASP A 42 2.40 -8.37 10.45
CA ASP A 42 2.46 -9.52 11.35
C ASP A 42 3.49 -10.56 10.88
N GLU A 43 3.89 -10.54 9.61
CA GLU A 43 5.07 -11.24 9.05
C GLU A 43 6.38 -10.56 9.44
#